data_AF-A0A970UFI4-F1
#
_entry.id   AF-A0A970UFI4-F1
#
_cell.length_a   1.000
_cell.length_b   1.000
_cell.length_c   1.000
_cell.angle_alpha   90.00
_cell.angle_beta   90.00
_cell.angle_gamma   90.00
#
_symmetry.space_group_name_H-M   'P 1'
#
loop_
_entity.id
_entity.type
_entity.pdbx_description
1 polymer ?
#
loop_
_entity_poly.entity_id
_entity_poly.type
_entity_poly.pdbx_seq_one_letter_code
_entity_poly.pdbx_strand_id
1 'polypeptide(L)' 'KKEAFETFIPYWEMENGKVTKVSLLAVELGFGMPRSRSGWPAPAKDSSILEQLAELSEPFGTKLKIHGNRAEIILP' A
#
# COMPACT_ATOMS: atom_id res chain seq x y z
N LYS A 1 -13.77 -8.85 -7.66
CA LYS A 1 -14.56 -7.71 -7.10
C LYS A 1 -14.01 -7.19 -5.77
N LYS A 2 -13.37 -8.01 -4.93
CA LYS A 2 -12.80 -7.57 -3.63
C LYS A 2 -11.69 -6.52 -3.83
N GLU A 3 -10.93 -6.66 -4.91
CA GLU A 3 -9.80 -5.81 -5.31
C GLU A 3 -10.24 -4.34 -5.50
N ALA A 4 -11.49 -4.08 -5.86
CA ALA A 4 -12.04 -2.72 -5.94
C ALA A 4 -12.20 -2.02 -4.56
N PHE A 5 -12.03 -2.78 -3.48
CA PHE A 5 -12.07 -2.31 -2.09
C PHE A 5 -10.68 -2.32 -1.45
N GLU A 6 -9.63 -2.48 -2.24
CA GLU A 6 -8.24 -2.53 -1.79
C GLU A 6 -7.50 -1.33 -2.37
N THR A 7 -6.69 -0.69 -1.53
CA THR A 7 -5.87 0.45 -1.94
C THR A 7 -4.66 0.59 -1.01
N PHE A 8 -3.81 1.56 -1.29
CA PHE A 8 -2.71 1.91 -0.40
C PHE A 8 -2.53 3.43 -0.38
N ILE A 9 -2.03 3.93 0.73
CA ILE A 9 -1.69 5.35 0.91
C ILE A 9 -0.17 5.50 0.85
N PRO A 10 0.38 6.25 -0.12
CA PRO A 10 1.79 6.57 -0.15
C PRO A 10 2.11 7.72 0.82
N TYR A 11 3.24 7.62 1.49
CA TYR A 11 3.87 8.67 2.27
C TYR A 11 5.33 8.76 1.88
N TRP A 12 5.82 9.97 1.61
CA TRP A 12 7.22 10.17 1.26
C TRP A 12 7.82 11.37 2.00
N GLU A 13 9.13 11.30 2.18
CA GLU A 13 9.94 12.34 2.77
C GLU A 13 10.91 12.86 1.72
N MET A 14 11.19 14.17 1.76
CA MET A 14 12.11 14.82 0.85
C MET A 14 13.07 15.73 1.60
N GLU A 15 14.33 15.70 1.21
CA GLU A 15 15.37 16.60 1.69
C GLU A 15 16.14 17.16 0.50
N ASN A 16 16.37 18.48 0.50
CA ASN A 16 17.11 19.17 -0.57
C ASN A 16 16.62 18.85 -1.99
N GLY A 17 15.31 18.71 -2.16
CA GLY A 17 14.68 18.39 -3.46
C GLY A 17 14.82 16.93 -3.89
N LYS A 18 15.36 16.04 -3.06
CA LYS A 18 15.48 14.60 -3.32
C LYS A 18 14.57 13.83 -2.37
N VAL A 19 13.93 12.77 -2.89
CA VAL A 19 13.17 11.84 -2.06
C VAL A 19 14.14 10.99 -1.25
N THR A 20 13.99 10.98 0.08
CA THR A 20 14.85 10.22 1.00
C THR A 20 14.17 8.95 1.51
N LYS A 21 12.84 8.93 1.54
CA LYS A 21 12.05 7.79 1.98
C LYS A 21 10.71 7.74 1.28
N VAL A 22 10.27 6.54 0.91
CA VAL A 22 8.87 6.29 0.50
C VAL A 22 8.36 5.08 1.27
N SER A 23 7.21 5.25 1.90
CA SER A 23 6.49 4.22 2.62
C SER A 23 5.04 4.13 2.15
N LEU A 24 4.47 2.94 2.24
CA LEU A 24 3.12 2.64 1.81
C LEU A 24 2.36 2.04 2.99
N LEU A 25 1.11 2.43 3.16
CA LEU A 25 0.18 1.81 4.09
C LEU A 25 -0.92 1.11 3.29
N ALA A 26 -1.08 -0.20 3.47
CA ALA A 26 -2.18 -0.96 2.91
C ALA A 26 -3.50 -0.55 3.57
N VAL A 27 -4.54 -0.37 2.75
CA VAL A 27 -5.86 0.09 3.19
C VAL A 27 -6.94 -0.78 2.55
N GLU A 28 -7.89 -1.22 3.38
CA GLU A 28 -9.10 -1.90 2.94
C GLU A 28 -10.31 -0.98 3.10
N LEU A 29 -11.32 -1.16 2.24
CA LEU A 29 -12.54 -0.36 2.20
C LEU A 29 -13.76 -1.15 2.73
N GLY A 30 -13.55 -2.16 3.58
CA GLY A 30 -14.63 -2.88 4.25
C GLY A 30 -15.49 -3.75 3.34
N PHE A 31 -14.87 -4.49 2.42
CA PHE A 31 -15.58 -5.45 1.55
C PHE A 31 -16.41 -6.45 2.36
N GLY A 32 -17.69 -6.62 1.99
CA GLY A 32 -18.61 -7.53 2.70
C GLY A 32 -19.21 -6.97 4.00
N MET A 33 -18.84 -5.75 4.42
CA MET A 33 -19.49 -5.08 5.56
C MET A 33 -20.85 -4.48 5.17
N PRO A 34 -21.73 -4.16 6.16
CA PRO A 34 -22.99 -3.46 5.91
C PRO A 34 -22.79 -2.18 5.07
N ARG A 35 -23.78 -1.82 4.26
CA ARG A 35 -23.70 -0.65 3.35
C ARG A 35 -23.26 0.64 4.02
N SER A 36 -23.58 0.83 5.30
CA SER A 36 -23.17 2.01 6.08
C SER A 36 -21.66 2.10 6.34
N ARG A 37 -20.92 1.00 6.23
CA ARG A 37 -19.46 0.90 6.46
C ARG A 37 -18.67 0.45 5.23
N SER A 38 -19.36 -0.08 4.22
CA SER A 38 -18.76 -0.39 2.93
C SER A 38 -18.24 0.90 2.28
N GLY A 39 -16.96 0.92 1.93
CA GLY A 39 -16.25 2.10 1.42
C GLY A 39 -15.46 2.87 2.48
N TRP A 40 -15.54 2.52 3.77
CA TRP A 40 -14.77 3.23 4.81
C TRP A 40 -13.33 2.73 4.85
N PRO A 41 -12.33 3.64 4.75
CA PRO A 41 -10.94 3.26 4.79
C PRO A 41 -10.52 2.82 6.19
N ALA A 42 -9.86 1.69 6.27
CA ALA A 42 -9.17 1.21 7.46
C ALA A 42 -7.81 0.62 7.07
N PRO A 43 -6.78 0.68 7.94
CA PRO A 43 -5.55 -0.06 7.71
C PRO A 43 -5.87 -1.53 7.45
N ALA A 44 -5.31 -2.07 6.37
CA ALA A 44 -5.49 -3.48 6.06
C ALA A 44 -4.91 -4.36 7.18
N LYS A 45 -5.48 -5.55 7.35
CA LYS A 45 -5.05 -6.50 8.38
C LYS A 45 -3.85 -7.35 7.96
N ASP A 46 -3.65 -7.49 6.65
CA ASP A 46 -2.60 -8.31 6.06
C ASP A 46 -1.79 -7.52 5.01
N SER A 47 -0.76 -8.18 4.49
CA SER A 47 0.18 -7.66 3.49
C SER A 47 -0.24 -7.92 2.05
N SER A 48 -1.36 -8.59 1.77
CA SER A 48 -1.68 -9.13 0.44
C SER A 48 -1.68 -8.05 -0.65
N ILE A 49 -2.22 -6.87 -0.34
CA ILE A 49 -2.23 -5.69 -1.24
C ILE A 49 -0.80 -5.26 -1.60
N LEU A 50 0.12 -5.29 -0.63
CA LEU A 50 1.51 -4.87 -0.82
C LEU A 50 2.34 -5.94 -1.53
N GLU A 51 2.05 -7.23 -1.30
CA GLU A 51 2.66 -8.35 -2.01
C GLU A 51 2.28 -8.31 -3.50
N GLN A 52 1.00 -8.12 -3.80
CA GLN A 52 0.54 -7.93 -5.17
C GLN A 52 1.17 -6.69 -5.82
N LEU A 53 1.27 -5.58 -5.08
CA LEU A 53 1.93 -4.38 -5.57
C LEU A 53 3.42 -4.63 -5.86
N ALA A 54 4.11 -5.42 -5.03
CA ALA A 54 5.50 -5.77 -5.25
C ALA A 54 5.70 -6.60 -6.53
N GLU A 55 4.84 -7.59 -6.77
CA GLU A 55 4.85 -8.39 -8.00
C GLU A 55 4.63 -7.51 -9.24
N LEU A 56 3.62 -6.63 -9.21
CA LEU A 56 3.34 -5.71 -10.31
C LEU A 56 4.47 -4.68 -10.55
N SER A 57 5.25 -4.39 -9.50
CA SER A 57 6.32 -3.40 -9.54
C SER A 57 7.67 -3.98 -9.97
N GLU A 58 7.85 -5.30 -9.90
CA GLU A 58 9.09 -5.99 -10.22
C GLU A 58 9.64 -5.69 -11.62
N PRO A 59 8.82 -5.66 -12.69
CA PRO A 59 9.30 -5.34 -14.04
C PRO A 59 9.86 -3.92 -14.19
N PHE A 60 9.52 -3.02 -13.27
CA PHE A 60 9.99 -1.64 -13.25
C PHE A 60 11.22 -1.43 -12.36
N GLY A 61 11.74 -2.50 -11.74
CA GLY A 61 12.90 -2.45 -10.85
C GLY A 61 12.60 -1.87 -9.46
N THR A 62 11.34 -1.60 -9.14
CA THR A 62 10.94 -1.07 -7.83
C THR A 62 10.81 -2.20 -6.84
N LYS A 63 11.64 -2.19 -5.78
CA LYS A 63 11.62 -3.20 -4.72
C LYS A 63 10.95 -2.66 -3.46
N LEU A 64 10.08 -3.47 -2.87
CA LEU A 64 9.38 -3.15 -1.64
C LEU A 64 9.87 -4.06 -0.51
N LYS A 65 10.08 -3.49 0.67
CA LYS A 65 10.30 -4.22 1.92
C LYS A 65 9.03 -4.16 2.75
N ILE A 66 8.35 -5.30 2.89
CA ILE A 66 7.03 -5.39 3.52
C ILE A 66 7.15 -5.72 5.02
N HIS A 67 6.38 -5.03 5.83
CA HIS A 67 6.30 -5.12 7.28
C HIS A 67 4.83 -5.07 7.72
N GLY A 68 4.14 -6.22 7.69
CA GLY A 68 2.71 -6.30 7.95
C GLY A 68 1.92 -5.49 6.92
N ASN A 69 1.11 -4.53 7.35
CA ASN A 69 0.33 -3.68 6.47
C ASN A 69 1.08 -2.44 5.97
N ARG A 70 2.40 -2.37 6.15
CA ARG A 70 3.25 -1.28 5.66
C ARG A 70 4.35 -1.82 4.76
N ALA A 71 4.78 -1.02 3.78
CA ALA A 71 5.97 -1.31 2.99
C ALA A 71 6.87 -0.08 2.87
N GLU A 72 8.17 -0.29 2.71
CA GLU A 72 9.13 0.75 2.35
C GLU A 72 9.70 0.45 0.96
N ILE A 73 9.78 1.47 0.10
CA ILE A 73 10.39 1.33 -1.23
C ILE A 73 11.90 1.52 -1.08
N ILE A 74 12.67 0.61 -1.67
CA ILE A 74 14.12 0.73 -1.75
C ILE A 74 14.46 1.72 -2.87
N LEU A 75 14.94 2.91 -2.49
CA LEU A 75 15.37 3.93 -3.44
C LEU A 75 16.77 3.60 -3.99
N PRO A 76 17.04 3.92 -5.28
CA PRO A 76 18.34 3.73 -5.91
C PRO A 76 19.40 4.74 -5.45
#